data_AF-A0A378B1C7-F1
#
_entry.id   AF-A0A378B1C7-F1
#
_cell.length_a   1.000
_cell.length_b   1.000
_cell.length_c   1.000
_cell.angle_alpha   90.00
_cell.angle_beta   90.00
_cell.angle_gamma   90.00
#
_symmetry.space_group_name_H-M   'P 1'
#
loop_
_entity.id
_entity.type
_entity.pdbx_description
1 polymer ?
#
loop_
_entity_poly.entity_id
_entity_poly.type
_entity_poly.pdbx_seq_one_letter_code
_entity_poly.pdbx_strand_id
1 'polypeptide(L)'
;MAGVVPPGADRAACEAVLIDNLRYAAECFARHDKRILIEALNPQTKPGYLYHSQYQTLAMVKRVDRPNLAVQLDLFHAQKVDGNLSHLITEYAGQYRHISDCLPARPS
;
A
#
# COMPACT_ATOMS: atom_id res chain seq x y z
N MET A 1 -0.88 7.93 1.15
CA MET A 1 -1.22 6.93 2.19
C MET A 1 -2.72 6.89 2.37
N ALA A 2 -3.28 5.73 2.71
CA ALA A 2 -4.71 5.61 3.01
C ALA A 2 -5.06 6.21 4.38
N GLY A 3 -6.36 6.26 4.68
CA GLY A 3 -6.88 6.70 5.97
C GLY A 3 -7.21 5.55 6.93
N VAL A 4 -7.54 5.91 8.17
CA VAL A 4 -8.24 5.02 9.11
C VAL A 4 -9.73 5.11 8.81
N VAL A 5 -10.40 3.97 8.73
CA VAL A 5 -11.85 3.90 8.53
C VAL A 5 -12.55 4.19 9.86
N PRO A 6 -13.38 5.24 9.96
CA PRO A 6 -14.10 5.54 11.20
C PRO A 6 -15.08 4.42 11.57
N PRO A 7 -15.36 4.21 12.87
CA PRO A 7 -16.40 3.28 13.30
C PRO A 7 -17.75 3.60 12.65
N GLY A 8 -18.42 2.58 12.09
CA GLY A 8 -19.72 2.72 11.43
C GLY A 8 -19.67 3.31 10.01
N ALA A 9 -18.49 3.70 9.50
CA ALA A 9 -18.35 4.13 8.11
C ALA A 9 -18.39 2.94 7.14
N ASP A 10 -18.95 3.16 5.95
CA ASP A 10 -18.88 2.19 4.87
C ASP A 10 -17.47 2.13 4.28
N ARG A 11 -16.83 0.98 4.46
CA ARG A 11 -15.48 0.71 3.96
C ARG A 11 -15.41 0.72 2.44
N ALA A 12 -16.45 0.30 1.73
CA ALA A 12 -16.48 0.34 0.27
C ALA A 12 -16.51 1.79 -0.24
N ALA A 13 -17.30 2.66 0.38
CA ALA A 13 -17.29 4.09 0.10
C ALA A 13 -15.91 4.72 0.38
N CYS A 14 -15.25 4.39 1.50
CA CYS A 14 -13.89 4.86 1.78
C CYS A 14 -12.87 4.41 0.71
N GLU A 15 -13.00 3.17 0.24
CA GLU A 15 -12.14 2.64 -0.84
C GLU A 15 -12.37 3.37 -2.16
N ALA A 16 -13.63 3.64 -2.54
CA ALA A 16 -13.94 4.39 -3.75
C ALA A 16 -13.30 5.78 -3.72
N VAL A 17 -13.42 6.50 -2.60
CA VAL A 17 -12.79 7.81 -2.39
C VAL A 17 -11.27 7.71 -2.50
N LEU A 18 -10.65 6.67 -1.94
CA LEU A 18 -9.21 6.49 -2.07
C LEU A 18 -8.79 6.27 -3.53
N ILE A 19 -9.53 5.46 -4.28
CA ILE A 19 -9.23 5.19 -5.69
C ILE A 19 -9.23 6.50 -6.50
N ASP A 20 -10.24 7.34 -6.32
CA ASP A 20 -10.32 8.63 -7.01
C ASP A 20 -9.18 9.57 -6.62
N ASN A 21 -8.84 9.62 -5.33
CA ASN A 21 -7.69 10.40 -4.85
C ASN A 21 -6.37 9.90 -5.43
N LEU A 22 -6.18 8.58 -5.58
CA LEU A 22 -4.98 7.99 -6.16
C LEU A 22 -4.90 8.27 -7.66
N ARG A 23 -6.02 8.27 -8.39
CA ARG A 23 -6.06 8.67 -9.81
C ARG A 23 -5.66 10.13 -9.97
N TYR A 24 -6.24 11.00 -9.17
CA TYR A 24 -5.89 12.42 -9.15
C TYR A 24 -4.40 12.64 -8.83
N ALA A 25 -3.90 12.01 -7.77
CA ALA A 25 -2.49 12.11 -7.40
C ALA A 25 -1.57 11.57 -8.50
N ALA A 26 -1.91 10.43 -9.11
CA ALA A 26 -1.14 9.87 -10.22
C ALA A 26 -1.03 10.87 -11.38
N GLU A 27 -2.14 11.51 -11.77
CA GLU A 27 -2.16 12.49 -12.86
C GLU A 27 -1.35 13.75 -12.53
N CYS A 28 -1.42 14.24 -11.29
CA CYS A 28 -0.61 15.38 -10.85
C CYS A 28 0.89 15.07 -10.88
N PHE A 29 1.30 13.90 -10.38
CA PHE A 29 2.71 13.52 -10.27
C PHE A 29 3.30 13.06 -11.60
N ALA A 30 2.49 12.54 -12.51
CA ALA A 30 2.92 12.16 -13.86
C ALA A 30 3.49 13.35 -14.64
N ARG A 31 2.97 14.57 -14.44
CA ARG A 31 3.47 15.82 -15.05
C ARG A 31 4.91 16.16 -14.66
N HIS A 32 5.40 15.53 -13.59
CA HIS A 32 6.74 15.72 -13.06
C HIS A 32 7.60 14.47 -13.19
N ASP A 33 7.16 13.48 -13.97
CA ASP A 33 7.80 12.16 -14.10
C ASP A 33 8.01 11.48 -12.73
N LYS A 34 7.04 11.65 -11.82
CA LYS A 34 7.07 11.08 -10.48
C LYS A 34 6.07 9.95 -10.34
N ARG A 35 6.49 8.93 -9.58
CA ARG A 35 5.67 7.79 -9.16
C ARG A 35 5.12 8.01 -7.75
N ILE A 36 3.90 7.56 -7.53
CA ILE A 36 3.28 7.45 -6.21
C ILE A 36 3.29 5.99 -5.74
N LEU A 37 3.43 5.79 -4.43
CA LEU A 37 3.44 4.48 -3.81
C LEU A 37 2.32 4.37 -2.78
N ILE A 38 1.77 3.17 -2.65
CA ILE A 38 0.87 2.80 -1.56
C ILE A 38 1.46 1.65 -0.74
N GLU A 39 1.24 1.73 0.57
CA GLU A 39 1.80 0.79 1.55
C GLU A 39 0.68 0.26 2.44
N ALA A 40 0.67 -1.06 2.63
CA ALA A 40 -0.17 -1.75 3.59
C ALA A 40 0.47 -1.74 4.98
N LEU A 41 -0.33 -1.43 6.00
CA LEU A 41 0.13 -1.34 7.38
C LEU A 41 -0.56 -2.38 8.23
N ASN A 42 0.21 -3.09 9.06
CA ASN A 42 -0.34 -4.13 9.92
C ASN A 42 -1.28 -3.52 10.99
N PRO A 43 -2.34 -4.23 11.42
CA PRO A 43 -3.32 -3.69 12.36
C PRO A 43 -2.78 -3.39 13.76
N GLN A 44 -1.67 -4.02 14.18
CA GLN A 44 -1.04 -3.71 15.47
C GLN A 44 -0.36 -2.33 15.44
N THR A 45 0.26 -1.97 14.32
CA THR A 45 0.90 -0.67 14.12
C THR A 45 -0.13 0.42 13.82
N LYS A 46 -1.16 0.13 13.03
CA LYS A 46 -2.20 1.11 12.68
C LYS A 46 -3.61 0.49 12.67
N PRO A 47 -4.27 0.41 13.84
CA PRO A 47 -5.64 -0.10 13.94
C PRO A 47 -6.60 0.69 13.04
N GLY A 48 -7.53 -0.03 12.40
CA GLY A 48 -8.58 0.56 11.56
C GLY A 48 -8.11 1.11 10.21
N TYR A 49 -6.84 0.93 9.82
CA TYR A 49 -6.34 1.33 8.51
C TYR A 49 -7.13 0.66 7.36
N LEU A 50 -7.30 1.38 6.24
CA LEU A 50 -8.20 0.95 5.16
C LEU A 50 -7.80 -0.39 4.52
N TYR A 51 -6.53 -0.77 4.52
CA TYR A 51 -6.10 -2.11 4.10
C TYR A 51 -4.81 -2.47 4.82
N HIS A 52 -4.57 -3.76 5.02
CA HIS A 52 -3.43 -4.24 5.81
C HIS A 52 -2.66 -5.35 5.09
N SER A 53 -3.26 -5.99 4.09
CA SER A 53 -2.62 -7.04 3.28
C SER A 53 -1.95 -6.48 2.04
N GLN A 54 -0.83 -7.07 1.64
CA GLN A 54 -0.15 -6.78 0.37
C GLN A 54 -1.02 -7.14 -0.84
N TYR A 55 -1.87 -8.16 -0.73
CA TYR A 55 -2.80 -8.53 -1.80
C TYR A 55 -3.85 -7.44 -2.04
N GLN A 56 -4.26 -6.73 -0.98
CA GLN A 56 -5.19 -5.60 -1.11
C GLN A 56 -4.54 -4.41 -1.83
N THR A 57 -3.27 -4.09 -1.55
CA THR A 57 -2.57 -3.03 -2.28
C THR A 57 -2.32 -3.40 -3.74
N LEU A 58 -1.95 -4.64 -4.02
CA LEU A 58 -1.80 -5.14 -5.39
C LEU A 58 -3.12 -5.06 -6.17
N ALA A 59 -4.24 -5.45 -5.56
CA ALA A 59 -5.57 -5.29 -6.15
C ALA A 59 -5.94 -3.80 -6.34
N MET A 60 -5.59 -2.93 -5.40
CA MET A 60 -5.82 -1.49 -5.49
C MET A 60 -5.08 -0.86 -6.66
N VAL A 61 -3.79 -1.18 -6.86
CA VAL A 61 -3.01 -0.67 -8.00
C VAL A 61 -3.68 -1.05 -9.32
N LYS A 62 -4.15 -2.31 -9.44
CA LYS A 62 -4.90 -2.78 -10.62
C LYS A 62 -6.21 -2.00 -10.83
N ARG A 63 -6.95 -1.70 -9.76
CA ARG A 63 -8.23 -0.95 -9.82
C ARG A 63 -8.04 0.52 -10.18
N VAL A 64 -6.97 1.14 -9.69
CA VAL A 64 -6.65 2.55 -9.97
C VAL A 64 -6.23 2.73 -11.44
N ASP A 65 -5.51 1.76 -11.99
CA ASP A 65 -5.10 1.69 -13.40
C ASP A 65 -4.32 2.93 -13.84
N ARG A 66 -3.16 3.14 -13.21
CA ARG A 66 -2.24 4.25 -13.52
C ARG A 66 -0.78 3.75 -13.55
N PRO A 67 0.00 4.06 -14.60
CA PRO A 67 1.34 3.50 -14.80
C PRO A 67 2.39 4.00 -13.79
N ASN A 68 2.14 5.16 -13.18
CA ASN A 68 2.99 5.76 -12.17
C ASN A 68 2.46 5.55 -10.73
N LEU A 69 1.63 4.52 -10.51
CA LEU A 69 1.28 4.03 -9.19
C LEU A 69 1.85 2.62 -8.98
N ALA A 70 2.45 2.36 -7.82
CA ALA A 70 2.95 1.03 -7.48
C ALA A 70 2.84 0.74 -5.97
N VAL A 71 3.17 -0.48 -5.58
CA VAL A 71 3.20 -0.89 -4.17
C VAL A 71 4.59 -0.62 -3.55
N GLN A 72 4.59 -0.15 -2.31
CA GLN A 72 5.73 -0.22 -1.40
C GLN A 72 5.58 -1.49 -0.56
N LEU A 73 6.51 -2.42 -0.72
CA LEU A 73 6.54 -3.68 0.02
C LEU A 73 7.37 -3.49 1.29
N ASP A 74 6.70 -3.25 2.40
CA ASP A 74 7.33 -3.29 3.72
C ASP A 74 7.28 -4.72 4.28
N LEU A 75 8.45 -5.33 4.48
CA LEU A 75 8.57 -6.73 4.88
C LEU A 75 8.08 -6.97 6.31
N PHE A 76 8.17 -5.97 7.20
CA PHE A 76 7.66 -6.08 8.56
C PHE A 76 6.13 -6.14 8.57
N HIS A 77 5.47 -5.27 7.81
CA HIS A 77 4.02 -5.31 7.66
C HIS A 77 3.56 -6.58 6.92
N ALA A 78 4.24 -6.95 5.83
CA ALA A 78 3.93 -8.15 5.06
C ALA A 78 4.07 -9.43 5.90
N GLN A 79 5.15 -9.59 6.67
CA GLN A 79 5.36 -10.78 7.49
C GLN A 79 4.31 -10.91 8.61
N LYS A 80 3.86 -9.79 9.18
CA LYS A 80 2.86 -9.79 10.25
C LYS A 80 1.44 -10.08 9.78
N VAL A 81 1.13 -9.78 8.52
CA VAL A 81 -0.24 -9.92 7.98
C VAL A 81 -0.36 -11.12 7.06
N ASP A 82 0.48 -11.20 6.04
CA ASP A 82 0.36 -12.18 4.95
C ASP A 82 1.33 -13.35 5.11
N GLY A 83 2.50 -13.12 5.72
CA GLY A 83 3.58 -14.10 5.78
C GLY A 83 4.09 -14.47 4.39
N ASN A 84 4.66 -15.67 4.26
CA ASN A 84 5.14 -16.24 2.99
C ASN A 84 5.89 -15.22 2.10
N LEU A 85 6.87 -14.53 2.69
CA LEU A 85 7.59 -13.44 2.03
C LEU A 85 8.26 -13.89 0.74
N SER A 86 8.79 -15.12 0.70
CA SER A 86 9.39 -15.68 -0.51
C SER A 86 8.39 -15.65 -1.68
N HIS A 87 7.16 -16.12 -1.47
CA HIS A 87 6.12 -16.05 -2.50
C HIS A 87 5.78 -14.61 -2.89
N LEU A 88 5.60 -13.71 -1.92
CA LEU A 88 5.32 -12.30 -2.20
C LEU A 88 6.43 -11.64 -3.03
N ILE A 89 7.70 -11.95 -2.75
CA ILE A 89 8.88 -11.37 -3.40
C ILE A 89 9.18 -12.02 -4.76
N THR A 90 8.83 -13.29 -4.98
CA THR A 90 9.10 -13.94 -6.27
C THR A 90 7.94 -13.77 -7.24
N GLU A 91 6.71 -14.00 -6.79
CA GLU A 91 5.52 -13.99 -7.66
C GLU A 91 5.17 -12.59 -8.16
N TYR A 92 5.30 -11.58 -7.29
CA TYR A 92 4.89 -10.22 -7.61
C TYR A 92 6.07 -9.33 -8.02
N ALA A 93 7.18 -9.95 -8.44
CA ALA A 93 8.38 -9.26 -8.86
C ALA A 93 8.06 -8.24 -9.96
N GLY A 94 8.51 -7.01 -9.78
CA GLY A 94 8.20 -5.93 -10.71
C GLY A 94 6.82 -5.30 -10.52
N GLN A 95 6.06 -5.62 -9.47
CA GLN A 95 4.85 -4.86 -9.06
C GLN A 95 5.13 -3.91 -7.88
N TYR A 96 6.14 -4.20 -7.07
CA TYR A 96 6.70 -3.25 -6.10
C TYR A 96 7.78 -2.37 -6.74
N ARG A 97 7.92 -1.15 -6.19
CA ARG A 97 8.94 -0.17 -6.61
C ARG A 97 9.80 0.33 -5.46
N HIS A 98 9.49 -0.09 -4.24
CA HIS A 98 10.28 0.15 -3.05
C HIS A 98 10.11 -1.05 -2.12
N ILE A 99 11.20 -1.49 -1.50
CA ILE A 99 11.19 -2.50 -0.45
C ILE A 99 11.77 -1.86 0.81
N SER A 100 11.03 -1.96 1.90
CA SER A 100 11.46 -1.51 3.22
C SER A 100 11.60 -2.73 4.13
N ASP A 101 12.62 -2.72 4.98
CA ASP A 101 12.76 -3.66 6.09
C ASP A 101 12.84 -2.86 7.39
N CYS A 102 12.33 -3.45 8.48
CA CYS A 102 12.39 -2.86 9.80
C CYS A 102 13.66 -3.37 10.50
N LEU A 103 14.76 -2.64 10.34
CA LEU A 103 15.91 -2.81 11.21
C LEU A 103 15.59 -2.16 12.57
N PRO A 104 15.94 -2.80 13.70
CA PRO A 104 15.84 -2.14 15.00
C PRO A 104 16.62 -0.83 14.94
N ALA A 105 16.05 0.23 15.52
CA ALA A 105 16.75 1.50 15.69
C ALA A 105 18.11 1.20 16.33
N ARG A 106 19.21 1.61 15.69
CA ARG A 106 20.53 1.47 16.29
C ARG A 106 20.49 2.24 17.61
N PRO A 107 20.84 1.61 18.75
CA PRO A 107 21.02 2.37 19.97
C PRO A 107 22.11 3.42 19.71
N SER A 108 21.82 4.67 20.09
CA SER A 108 22.75 5.80 20.07
C SER A 108 23.96 5.56 20.94
#